data_AF-A0A846HK76-F1
#
_entry.id   AF-A0A846HK76-F1
#
_cell.length_a   1.000
_cell.length_b   1.000
_cell.length_c   1.000
_cell.angle_alpha   90.00
_cell.angle_beta   90.00
_cell.angle_gamma   90.00
#
_symmetry.space_group_name_H-M   'P 1'
#
loop_
_entity.id
_entity.type
_entity.pdbx_description
1 polymer ?
#
loop_
_entity_poly.entity_id
_entity_poly.type
_entity_poly.pdbx_seq_one_letter_code
_entity_poly.pdbx_strand_id
1 'polypeptide(L)'
;LLNQGQRVLHALEGQSPNQHPDQPQPQPQDLAPARRALQMLVSRDTETLSSAGVVRATIESLSENLTDGVLTPLWALCLFGLPGLILVKVVSNLDSMVGYKNERYARFGWAGARSDDLVHWLPARLSVPLIMLAAALLRLHPRLVVPAALKYHAMLPSPNSGWSEAAFAGALRVRLVGPIWHDGQLVNQAYMGEPDWPAELGPDALRSALQLILVACLIALCVGLALALLRGLLA
;
A
#
# COMPACT_ATOMS: atom_id res chain seq x y z
N LEU A 1 -4.84 -2.44 -8.52
CA LEU A 1 -4.61 -1.56 -7.35
C LEU A 1 -5.63 -0.40 -7.27
N LEU A 2 -5.50 0.66 -8.09
CA LEU A 2 -6.41 1.82 -8.05
C LEU A 2 -7.91 1.46 -8.14
N ASN A 3 -8.28 0.60 -9.10
CA ASN A 3 -9.67 0.17 -9.27
C ASN A 3 -10.25 -0.52 -8.02
N GLN A 4 -9.44 -1.28 -7.27
CA GLN A 4 -9.91 -1.95 -6.05
C GLN A 4 -10.09 -0.95 -4.91
N GLY A 5 -9.15 -0.03 -4.71
CA GLY A 5 -9.31 1.04 -3.72
C GLY A 5 -10.48 1.97 -4.03
N GLN A 6 -10.73 2.27 -5.31
CA GLN A 6 -11.92 3.00 -5.75
C GLN A 6 -13.22 2.26 -5.44
N ARG A 7 -13.27 0.93 -5.62
CA ARG A 7 -14.46 0.13 -5.23
C ARG A 7 -14.74 0.23 -3.74
N VAL A 8 -13.71 0.20 -2.90
CA VAL A 8 -13.87 0.41 -1.45
C VAL A 8 -14.39 1.82 -1.17
N LEU A 9 -13.81 2.85 -1.81
CA LEU A 9 -14.26 4.23 -1.65
C LEU A 9 -15.72 4.42 -2.04
N HIS A 10 -16.13 3.94 -3.23
CA HIS A 10 -17.51 4.02 -3.69
C HIS A 10 -18.49 3.29 -2.76
N ALA A 11 -18.10 2.13 -2.24
CA ALA A 11 -18.89 1.40 -1.27
C ALA A 11 -19.04 2.16 0.06
N LEU A 12 -17.99 2.85 0.52
CA LEU A 12 -18.05 3.70 1.73
C LEU A 12 -18.88 4.97 1.53
N GLU A 13 -18.87 5.54 0.33
CA GLU A 13 -19.67 6.72 -0.03
C GLU A 13 -21.13 6.38 -0.31
N GLY A 14 -21.51 5.10 -0.22
CA GLY A 14 -22.86 4.62 -0.47
C GLY A 14 -23.26 4.62 -1.96
N GLN A 15 -22.33 4.93 -2.87
CA GLN A 15 -22.57 4.91 -4.31
C GLN A 15 -22.28 3.50 -4.84
N SER A 16 -23.30 2.64 -4.84
CA SER A 16 -23.21 1.40 -5.61
C SER A 16 -23.23 1.77 -7.11
N PRO A 17 -22.39 1.17 -7.99
CA PRO A 17 -22.39 1.47 -9.43
C PRO A 17 -23.74 1.31 -10.14
N ASN A 18 -24.73 0.71 -9.48
CA ASN A 18 -26.07 0.40 -9.99
C ASN A 18 -27.23 1.08 -9.21
N GLN A 19 -27.00 2.16 -8.47
CA GLN A 19 -28.11 2.82 -7.74
C GLN A 19 -29.00 3.67 -8.65
N HIS A 20 -30.29 3.33 -8.69
CA HIS A 20 -31.35 4.14 -9.29
C HIS A 20 -31.87 5.21 -8.29
N PRO A 21 -32.33 6.38 -8.78
CA PRO A 21 -32.66 7.54 -7.95
C PRO A 21 -33.77 7.36 -6.90
N ASP A 22 -34.61 6.31 -7.02
CA ASP A 22 -35.82 6.14 -6.21
C ASP A 22 -35.66 5.21 -4.98
N GLN A 23 -34.44 4.93 -4.52
CA GLN A 23 -34.24 4.10 -3.33
C GLN A 23 -34.26 4.92 -2.02
N PRO A 24 -34.91 4.43 -0.94
CA PRO A 24 -35.01 5.14 0.34
C PRO A 24 -33.63 5.45 0.97
N GLN A 25 -33.56 6.53 1.76
CA GLN A 25 -32.35 7.00 2.44
C GLN A 25 -31.73 5.93 3.37
N PRO A 26 -30.38 5.90 3.54
CA PRO A 26 -29.70 4.76 4.15
C PRO A 26 -29.94 4.71 5.67
N GLN A 27 -30.32 3.52 6.13
CA GLN A 27 -30.11 2.99 7.49
C GLN A 27 -28.62 3.05 7.87
N PRO A 28 -28.22 2.87 9.16
CA PRO A 28 -26.81 2.83 9.59
C PRO A 28 -25.94 2.16 8.53
N GLN A 29 -24.98 2.92 7.97
CA GLN A 29 -24.28 2.59 6.72
C GLN A 29 -23.90 1.11 6.69
N ASP A 30 -24.54 0.34 5.81
CA ASP A 30 -24.16 -1.05 5.59
C ASP A 30 -22.72 -1.07 5.05
N LEU A 31 -21.78 -1.48 5.90
CA LEU A 31 -20.37 -1.61 5.55
C LEU A 31 -20.07 -2.92 4.80
N ALA A 32 -21.04 -3.84 4.67
CA ALA A 32 -20.80 -5.13 4.03
C ALA A 32 -20.23 -5.01 2.60
N PRO A 33 -20.71 -4.08 1.72
CA PRO A 33 -20.11 -3.88 0.41
C PRO A 33 -18.64 -3.43 0.48
N ALA A 34 -18.31 -2.51 1.40
CA ALA A 34 -16.96 -1.99 1.56
C ALA A 34 -16.00 -3.06 2.13
N ARG A 35 -16.47 -3.84 3.11
CA ARG A 35 -15.72 -4.98 3.68
C ARG A 35 -15.44 -6.05 2.62
N ARG A 36 -16.44 -6.44 1.81
CA ARG A 36 -16.26 -7.38 0.69
C ARG A 36 -15.28 -6.86 -0.36
N ALA A 37 -15.33 -5.57 -0.69
CA ALA A 37 -14.37 -4.98 -1.61
C ALA A 37 -12.94 -5.01 -1.03
N LEU A 38 -12.80 -4.76 0.27
CA LEU A 38 -11.53 -4.84 0.99
C LEU A 38 -10.97 -6.27 1.07
N GLN A 39 -11.80 -7.31 1.20
CA GLN A 39 -11.35 -8.71 1.19
C GLN A 39 -10.55 -9.09 -0.07
N MET A 40 -10.76 -8.37 -1.17
CA MET A 40 -10.00 -8.58 -2.41
C MET A 40 -8.61 -7.91 -2.40
N LEU A 41 -8.29 -7.16 -1.34
CA LEU A 41 -7.04 -6.43 -1.14
C LEU A 41 -6.21 -6.97 0.03
N VAL A 42 -6.86 -7.41 1.11
CA VAL A 42 -6.19 -7.88 2.32
C VAL A 42 -6.36 -9.38 2.53
N SER A 43 -5.39 -10.00 3.19
CA SER A 43 -5.45 -11.42 3.59
C SER A 43 -5.99 -11.65 5.01
N ARG A 44 -6.51 -10.60 5.68
CA ARG A 44 -7.05 -10.66 7.05
C ARG A 44 -8.58 -10.62 7.08
N ASP A 45 -9.16 -11.04 8.19
CA ASP A 45 -10.60 -10.86 8.44
C ASP A 45 -10.98 -9.37 8.40
N THR A 46 -12.10 -9.08 7.73
CA THR A 46 -12.64 -7.75 7.51
C THR A 46 -14.05 -7.58 8.09
N GLU A 47 -14.68 -8.68 8.55
CA GLU A 47 -16.09 -8.70 8.91
C GLU A 47 -16.41 -7.78 10.09
N THR A 48 -15.44 -7.59 10.99
CA THR A 48 -15.57 -6.78 12.21
C THR A 48 -15.03 -5.36 12.06
N LEU A 49 -14.46 -4.99 10.90
CA LEU A 49 -13.81 -3.69 10.73
C LEU A 49 -14.83 -2.54 10.74
N SER A 50 -14.55 -1.52 11.55
CA SER A 50 -15.26 -0.23 11.47
C SER A 50 -15.00 0.47 10.13
N SER A 51 -15.77 1.50 9.80
CA SER A 51 -15.54 2.33 8.61
C SER A 51 -14.10 2.85 8.56
N ALA A 52 -13.60 3.37 9.68
CA ALA A 52 -12.20 3.80 9.81
C ALA A 52 -11.20 2.65 9.65
N GLY A 53 -11.53 1.45 10.17
CA GLY A 53 -10.73 0.25 9.95
C GLY A 53 -10.65 -0.15 8.48
N VAL A 54 -11.75 -0.06 7.74
CA VAL A 54 -11.79 -0.34 6.29
C VAL A 54 -10.93 0.66 5.52
N VAL A 55 -11.09 1.95 5.81
CA VAL A 55 -10.29 3.02 5.20
C VAL A 55 -8.80 2.79 5.44
N ARG A 56 -8.42 2.56 6.71
CA ARG A 56 -7.03 2.35 7.11
C ARG A 56 -6.42 1.12 6.43
N ALA A 57 -7.12 -0.02 6.50
CA ALA A 57 -6.70 -1.25 5.84
C ALA A 57 -6.47 -1.07 4.34
N THR A 58 -7.35 -0.29 3.69
CA THR A 58 -7.21 0.01 2.27
C THR A 58 -5.97 0.85 2.00
N ILE A 59 -5.71 1.88 2.82
CA ILE A 59 -4.51 2.72 2.68
C ILE A 59 -3.24 1.88 2.87
N GLU A 60 -3.19 1.05 3.91
CA GLU A 60 -2.08 0.11 4.19
C GLU A 60 -1.75 -0.74 2.94
N SER A 61 -2.75 -1.45 2.41
CA SER A 61 -2.57 -2.29 1.20
C SER A 61 -2.21 -1.49 -0.04
N LEU A 62 -2.75 -0.28 -0.21
CA LEU A 62 -2.39 0.59 -1.34
C LEU A 62 -0.92 1.03 -1.25
N SER A 63 -0.45 1.42 -0.07
CA SER A 63 0.93 1.87 0.13
C SER A 63 1.95 0.75 0.05
N GLU A 64 1.63 -0.45 0.55
CA GLU A 64 2.49 -1.64 0.38
C GLU A 64 2.62 -1.99 -1.11
N ASN A 65 1.49 -2.10 -1.81
CA ASN A 65 1.46 -2.50 -3.22
C ASN A 65 2.06 -1.44 -4.16
N LEU A 66 2.14 -0.16 -3.76
CA LEU A 66 2.92 0.83 -4.51
C LEU A 66 4.37 0.34 -4.69
N THR A 67 5.00 -0.16 -3.64
CA THR A 67 6.38 -0.66 -3.72
C THR A 67 6.45 -1.98 -4.48
N ASP A 68 5.66 -2.97 -4.06
CA ASP A 68 5.85 -4.36 -4.48
C ASP A 68 5.22 -4.61 -5.86
N GLY A 69 4.05 -4.05 -6.07
CA GLY A 69 3.26 -4.22 -7.28
C GLY A 69 3.56 -3.21 -8.39
N VAL A 70 4.16 -2.06 -8.07
CA VAL A 70 4.39 -0.98 -9.06
C VAL A 70 5.87 -0.58 -9.18
N LEU A 71 6.48 -0.02 -8.14
CA LEU A 71 7.83 0.57 -8.25
C LEU A 71 8.88 -0.47 -8.63
N THR A 72 8.86 -1.61 -7.96
CA THR A 72 9.80 -2.71 -8.18
C THR A 72 9.75 -3.23 -9.62
N PRO A 73 8.61 -3.71 -10.16
CA PRO A 73 8.54 -4.20 -11.53
C PRO A 73 8.81 -3.09 -12.57
N LEU A 74 8.35 -1.87 -12.33
CA LEU A 74 8.55 -0.74 -13.24
C LEU A 74 10.04 -0.43 -13.40
N TRP A 75 10.78 -0.28 -12.30
CA TRP A 75 12.20 0.05 -12.38
C TRP A 75 13.07 -1.12 -12.82
N ALA A 76 12.69 -2.36 -12.50
CA ALA A 76 13.34 -3.53 -13.08
C ALA A 76 13.21 -3.55 -14.61
N LEU A 77 12.02 -3.23 -15.15
CA LEU A 77 11.81 -3.09 -16.60
C LEU A 77 12.66 -1.95 -17.19
N CYS A 78 12.66 -0.77 -16.56
CA CYS A 78 13.39 0.39 -17.09
C CYS A 78 14.92 0.18 -17.11
N LEU A 79 15.47 -0.46 -16.07
CA LEU A 79 16.91 -0.65 -15.91
C LEU A 79 17.43 -1.88 -16.66
N PHE A 80 16.69 -2.99 -16.63
CA PHE A 80 17.16 -4.29 -17.12
C PHE A 80 16.31 -4.87 -18.26
N GLY A 81 15.29 -4.14 -18.73
CA GLY A 81 14.39 -4.60 -19.78
C GLY A 81 13.48 -5.74 -19.35
N LEU A 82 12.94 -6.46 -20.34
CA LEU A 82 12.05 -7.61 -20.10
C LEU A 82 12.66 -8.69 -19.19
N PRO A 83 13.96 -9.05 -19.30
CA PRO A 83 14.56 -10.03 -18.40
C PRO A 83 14.46 -9.65 -16.92
N GLY A 84 14.68 -8.38 -16.57
CA GLY A 84 14.56 -7.90 -15.19
C GLY A 84 13.13 -7.98 -14.66
N LEU A 85 12.15 -7.57 -15.47
CA LEU A 85 10.73 -7.67 -15.09
C LEU A 85 10.31 -9.13 -14.85
N ILE A 86 10.74 -10.04 -15.72
CA ILE A 86 10.47 -11.48 -15.58
C ILE A 86 11.09 -11.99 -14.29
N LEU A 87 12.35 -11.64 -14.00
CA LEU A 87 13.03 -12.07 -12.78
C LEU A 87 12.29 -11.62 -11.52
N VAL A 88 11.88 -10.34 -11.44
CA VAL A 88 11.08 -9.83 -10.31
C VAL A 88 9.79 -10.65 -10.15
N LYS A 89 9.06 -10.89 -11.24
CA LYS A 89 7.81 -11.67 -11.18
C LYS A 89 8.03 -13.12 -10.78
N VAL A 90 9.14 -13.74 -11.20
CA VAL A 90 9.50 -15.09 -10.78
C VAL A 90 9.81 -15.11 -9.28
N VAL A 91 10.59 -14.15 -8.77
CA VAL A 91 10.93 -14.07 -7.33
C VAL A 91 9.67 -13.89 -6.49
N SER A 92 8.82 -12.91 -6.79
CA SER A 92 7.60 -12.67 -6.01
C SER A 92 6.61 -13.84 -6.09
N ASN A 93 6.54 -14.55 -7.22
CA ASN A 93 5.70 -15.75 -7.34
C ASN A 93 6.26 -16.89 -6.47
N LEU A 94 7.57 -17.10 -6.49
CA LEU A 94 8.22 -18.11 -5.65
C LEU A 94 7.98 -17.85 -4.15
N ASP A 95 8.03 -16.60 -3.71
CA ASP A 95 7.72 -16.24 -2.33
C ASP A 95 6.26 -16.60 -1.96
N SER A 96 5.30 -16.26 -2.83
CA SER A 96 3.89 -16.62 -2.60
C SER A 96 3.59 -18.12 -2.63
N MET A 97 4.36 -18.90 -3.40
CA MET A 97 4.22 -20.36 -3.49
C MET A 97 4.90 -21.10 -2.33
N VAL A 98 6.01 -20.58 -1.80
CA VAL A 98 6.82 -21.25 -0.76
C VAL A 98 6.51 -20.70 0.65
N GLY A 99 5.99 -19.47 0.76
CA GLY A 99 5.63 -18.81 2.02
C GLY A 99 4.47 -19.46 2.80
N TYR A 100 3.71 -20.37 2.17
CA TYR A 100 2.79 -21.25 2.91
C TYR A 100 3.58 -22.33 3.64
N LYS A 101 3.85 -22.06 4.93
CA LYS A 101 4.28 -22.95 6.01
C LYS A 101 4.22 -24.45 5.65
N ASN A 102 5.26 -24.93 4.98
CA ASN A 102 5.56 -26.35 4.87
C ASN A 102 6.87 -26.56 5.62
N GLU A 103 6.85 -27.29 6.74
CA GLU A 103 8.05 -27.63 7.53
C GLU A 103 9.15 -28.28 6.65
N ARG A 104 8.76 -28.90 5.53
CA ARG A 104 9.66 -29.48 4.52
C ARG A 104 10.50 -28.45 3.74
N TYR A 105 10.07 -27.19 3.61
CA TYR A 105 10.71 -26.17 2.77
C TYR A 105 11.20 -24.93 3.54
N ALA A 106 11.28 -24.97 4.87
CA ALA A 106 11.62 -23.81 5.71
C ALA A 106 12.93 -23.08 5.29
N ARG A 107 13.95 -23.81 4.83
CA ARG A 107 15.22 -23.22 4.33
C ARG A 107 15.08 -22.54 2.96
N PHE A 108 14.22 -23.08 2.09
CA PHE A 108 13.91 -22.48 0.79
C PHE A 108 12.96 -21.29 0.94
N GLY A 109 11.99 -21.36 1.84
CA GLY A 109 11.12 -20.23 2.19
C GLY A 109 11.91 -19.08 2.80
N TRP A 110 12.91 -19.36 3.64
CA TRP A 110 13.81 -18.33 4.17
C TRP A 110 14.70 -17.67 3.10
N ALA A 111 15.21 -18.45 2.14
CA ALA A 111 15.98 -17.91 1.02
C ALA A 111 15.09 -17.13 0.03
N GLY A 112 13.86 -17.58 -0.19
CA GLY A 112 12.82 -16.89 -0.97
C GLY A 112 12.46 -15.55 -0.35
N ALA A 113 12.07 -15.55 0.92
CA ALA A 113 11.73 -14.34 1.67
C ALA A 113 12.89 -13.33 1.73
N ARG A 114 14.14 -13.80 1.90
CA ARG A 114 15.32 -12.91 1.84
C ARG A 114 15.58 -12.35 0.44
N SER A 115 15.34 -13.12 -0.61
CA SER A 115 15.54 -12.66 -1.99
C SER A 115 14.47 -11.66 -2.39
N ASP A 116 13.23 -11.88 -1.94
CA ASP A 116 12.11 -10.96 -2.10
C ASP A 116 12.38 -9.63 -1.36
N ASP A 117 12.82 -9.71 -0.10
CA ASP A 117 13.23 -8.54 0.67
C ASP A 117 14.36 -7.75 -0.01
N LEU A 118 15.31 -8.41 -0.68
CA LEU A 118 16.38 -7.73 -1.41
C LEU A 118 15.87 -7.05 -2.68
N VAL A 119 14.96 -7.69 -3.40
CA VAL A 119 14.36 -7.15 -4.63
C VAL A 119 13.58 -5.87 -4.33
N HIS A 120 12.88 -5.83 -3.20
CA HIS A 120 12.09 -4.67 -2.78
C HIS A 120 12.88 -3.62 -1.98
N TRP A 121 14.12 -3.92 -1.56
CA TRP A 121 14.90 -3.06 -0.67
C TRP A 121 15.10 -1.63 -1.21
N LEU A 122 15.59 -1.52 -2.45
CA LEU A 122 15.84 -0.23 -3.08
C LEU A 122 14.53 0.48 -3.46
N PRO A 123 13.55 -0.18 -4.10
CA PRO A 123 12.23 0.39 -4.35
C PRO A 123 11.54 0.96 -3.10
N ALA A 124 11.58 0.24 -1.98
CA ALA A 124 10.97 0.66 -0.73
C ALA A 124 11.53 2.00 -0.22
N ARG A 125 12.85 2.19 -0.27
CA ARG A 125 13.51 3.42 0.19
C ARG A 125 13.28 4.60 -0.75
N LEU A 126 13.31 4.32 -2.06
CA LEU A 126 13.02 5.33 -3.07
C LEU A 126 11.52 5.70 -3.13
N SER A 127 10.63 4.89 -2.54
CA SER A 127 9.21 5.25 -2.39
C SER A 127 9.05 6.54 -1.57
N VAL A 128 9.89 6.77 -0.55
CA VAL A 128 9.79 7.94 0.35
C VAL A 128 9.92 9.27 -0.40
N PRO A 129 10.99 9.54 -1.18
CA PRO A 129 11.09 10.79 -1.92
C PRO A 129 10.01 10.94 -3.01
N LEU A 130 9.54 9.84 -3.61
CA LEU A 130 8.42 9.89 -4.56
C LEU A 130 7.12 10.31 -3.89
N ILE A 131 6.80 9.70 -2.74
CA ILE A 131 5.62 10.02 -1.93
C ILE A 131 5.71 11.46 -1.42
N MET A 132 6.90 11.91 -1.00
CA MET A 132 7.13 13.29 -0.60
C MET A 132 6.84 14.27 -1.74
N LEU A 133 7.34 14.00 -2.95
CA LEU A 133 7.08 14.85 -4.11
C LEU A 133 5.60 14.82 -4.50
N ALA A 134 4.95 13.65 -4.50
CA ALA A 134 3.53 13.52 -4.78
C ALA A 134 2.67 14.29 -3.75
N ALA A 135 3.02 14.20 -2.46
CA ALA A 135 2.37 14.94 -1.39
C ALA A 135 2.52 16.47 -1.58
N ALA A 136 3.68 16.93 -2.06
CA ALA A 136 3.89 18.34 -2.38
C ALA A 136 3.01 18.81 -3.54
N LEU A 137 2.91 18.03 -4.61
CA LEU A 137 2.07 18.35 -5.78
C LEU A 137 0.58 18.38 -5.42
N LEU A 138 0.14 17.52 -4.50
CA LEU A 138 -1.23 17.45 -4.00
C LEU A 138 -1.54 18.41 -2.85
N ARG A 139 -0.56 19.24 -2.42
CA ARG A 139 -0.69 20.16 -1.29
C ARG A 139 -1.09 19.48 0.03
N LEU A 140 -0.58 18.27 0.26
CA LEU A 140 -0.73 17.52 1.51
C LEU A 140 0.39 17.90 2.49
N HIS A 141 1.00 16.93 3.18
CA HIS A 141 2.02 17.16 4.21
C HIS A 141 3.41 16.60 3.84
N PRO A 142 4.08 17.09 2.77
CA PRO A 142 5.37 16.55 2.33
C PRO A 142 6.46 16.62 3.40
N ARG A 143 6.43 17.63 4.28
CA ARG A 143 7.40 17.82 5.36
C ARG A 143 7.33 16.73 6.44
N LEU A 144 6.20 16.04 6.55
CA LEU A 144 6.00 14.96 7.53
C LEU A 144 6.42 13.59 6.98
N VAL A 145 6.60 13.45 5.66
CA VAL A 145 6.88 12.17 4.99
C VAL A 145 8.19 11.54 5.46
N VAL A 146 9.30 12.27 5.34
CA VAL A 146 10.63 11.73 5.71
C VAL A 146 10.74 11.47 7.22
N PRO A 147 10.34 12.38 8.13
CA PRO A 147 10.34 12.09 9.56
C PRO A 147 9.50 10.87 9.94
N ALA A 148 8.30 10.72 9.35
CA ALA A 148 7.43 9.58 9.61
C ALA A 148 8.07 8.28 9.11
N ALA A 149 8.58 8.27 7.87
CA ALA A 149 9.27 7.12 7.30
C ALA A 149 10.44 6.66 8.20
N LEU A 150 11.34 7.57 8.56
CA LEU A 150 12.49 7.24 9.41
C LEU A 150 12.10 6.76 10.80
N LYS A 151 11.04 7.31 11.39
CA LYS A 151 10.59 6.95 12.74
C LYS A 151 9.87 5.60 12.79
N TYR A 152 9.07 5.28 11.78
CA TYR A 152 8.11 4.18 11.85
C TYR A 152 8.37 3.03 10.86
N HIS A 153 9.33 3.12 9.92
CA HIS A 153 9.53 2.08 8.91
C HIS A 153 9.82 0.67 9.47
N ALA A 154 10.33 0.57 10.69
CA ALA A 154 10.69 -0.70 11.34
C ALA A 154 9.55 -1.31 12.18
N MET A 155 8.33 -0.76 12.14
CA MET A 155 7.20 -1.28 12.90
C MET A 155 6.59 -2.57 12.33
N LEU A 156 6.82 -2.85 11.04
CA LEU A 156 6.25 -4.02 10.36
C LEU A 156 7.28 -5.15 10.29
N PRO A 157 6.84 -6.42 10.18
CA PRO A 157 7.76 -7.56 10.10
C PRO A 157 8.68 -7.51 8.87
N SER A 158 8.19 -7.00 7.73
CA SER A 158 9.01 -6.81 6.54
C SER A 158 9.93 -5.60 6.69
N PRO A 159 11.22 -5.70 6.31
CA PRO A 159 12.15 -4.57 6.31
C PRO A 159 11.84 -3.49 5.26
N ASN A 160 10.83 -3.72 4.41
CA ASN A 160 10.50 -2.89 3.25
C ASN A 160 9.13 -2.23 3.34
N SER A 161 8.08 -2.98 3.68
CA SER A 161 6.69 -2.48 3.63
C SER A 161 6.48 -1.21 4.48
N GLY A 162 7.15 -1.14 5.63
CA GLY A 162 7.02 0.00 6.54
C GLY A 162 7.50 1.34 5.97
N TRP A 163 8.37 1.36 4.95
CA TRP A 163 8.84 2.60 4.35
C TRP A 163 7.73 3.36 3.62
N SER A 164 6.98 2.68 2.75
CA SER A 164 5.90 3.31 1.99
C SER A 164 4.67 3.57 2.86
N GLU A 165 4.33 2.66 3.78
CA GLU A 165 3.24 2.88 4.75
C GLU A 165 3.50 4.10 5.65
N ALA A 166 4.69 4.21 6.23
CA ALA A 166 5.04 5.33 7.10
C ALA A 166 5.12 6.65 6.33
N ALA A 167 5.59 6.60 5.08
CA ALA A 167 5.55 7.75 4.19
C ALA A 167 4.11 8.20 3.87
N PHE A 168 3.16 7.27 3.68
CA PHE A 168 1.74 7.57 3.52
C PHE A 168 1.13 8.17 4.79
N ALA A 169 1.42 7.59 5.96
CA ALA A 169 1.00 8.13 7.25
C ALA A 169 1.45 9.59 7.42
N GLY A 170 2.70 9.90 7.09
CA GLY A 170 3.23 11.27 7.07
C GLY A 170 2.58 12.16 6.02
N ALA A 171 2.48 11.71 4.77
CA ALA A 171 1.91 12.47 3.66
C ALA A 171 0.46 12.90 3.92
N LEU A 172 -0.35 11.97 4.44
CA LEU A 172 -1.76 12.19 4.73
C LEU A 172 -1.99 12.76 6.14
N ARG A 173 -0.97 12.77 7.00
CA ARG A 173 -1.06 13.10 8.44
C ARG A 173 -2.16 12.27 9.12
N VAL A 174 -2.04 10.95 9.03
CA VAL A 174 -2.99 9.98 9.59
C VAL A 174 -2.26 8.88 10.37
N ARG A 175 -2.96 8.24 11.31
CA ARG A 175 -2.44 7.04 11.98
C ARG A 175 -2.84 5.76 11.26
N LEU A 176 -1.85 4.97 10.85
CA LEU A 176 -2.01 3.65 10.24
C LEU A 176 -1.66 2.54 11.23
N VAL A 177 -1.85 1.28 10.82
CA VAL A 177 -1.68 0.07 11.61
C VAL A 177 -2.69 0.03 12.75
N GLY A 178 -2.34 0.56 13.92
CA GLY A 178 -3.23 0.62 15.08
C GLY A 178 -3.62 -0.76 15.61
N PRO A 179 -4.72 -0.86 16.38
CA PRO A 179 -5.11 -2.11 16.98
C PRO A 179 -5.52 -3.13 15.92
N ILE A 180 -4.75 -4.22 15.82
CA ILE A 180 -5.03 -5.35 14.92
C ILE A 180 -5.56 -6.50 15.78
N TRP A 181 -6.74 -6.99 15.42
CA TRP A 181 -7.36 -8.15 16.04
C TRP A 181 -7.29 -9.35 15.10
N HIS A 182 -6.94 -10.52 15.64
CA HIS A 182 -6.94 -11.79 14.92
C HIS A 182 -7.57 -12.85 15.81
N ASP A 183 -8.62 -13.54 15.33
CA ASP A 183 -9.40 -14.51 16.10
C ASP A 183 -9.83 -14.01 17.50
N GLY A 184 -10.21 -12.73 17.59
CA GLY A 184 -10.62 -12.09 18.84
C GLY A 184 -9.47 -11.71 19.79
N GLN A 185 -8.22 -11.98 19.43
CA GLN A 185 -7.03 -11.56 20.19
C GLN A 185 -6.42 -10.29 19.62
N LEU A 186 -6.01 -9.38 20.51
CA LEU A 186 -5.32 -8.14 20.14
C LEU A 186 -3.84 -8.43 19.88
N VAL A 187 -3.47 -8.46 18.60
CA VAL A 187 -2.12 -8.84 18.13
C VAL A 187 -1.17 -7.64 18.12
N ASN A 188 -1.70 -6.44 17.87
CA ASN A 188 -0.94 -5.20 17.89
C ASN A 188 -1.80 -4.08 18.48
N GLN A 189 -1.19 -3.13 19.19
CA GLN A 189 -1.83 -1.90 19.66
C GLN A 189 -1.18 -0.63 19.12
N ALA A 190 0.01 -0.75 18.54
CA ALA A 190 0.83 0.39 18.16
C ALA A 190 0.32 1.04 16.87
N TYR A 191 0.27 2.36 16.88
CA TYR A 191 -0.02 3.17 15.70
C TYR A 191 1.27 3.62 15.01
N MET A 192 1.24 3.62 13.69
CA MET A 192 2.21 4.28 12.83
C MET A 192 1.73 5.72 12.57
N GLY A 193 2.41 6.71 13.14
CA GLY A 193 2.05 8.12 13.08
C GLY A 193 1.95 8.78 14.45
N GLU A 194 1.99 10.11 14.50
CA GLU A 194 2.02 10.85 15.77
C GLU A 194 0.67 10.80 16.53
N PRO A 195 0.67 10.93 17.87
CA PRO A 195 -0.54 10.87 18.68
C PRO A 195 -1.60 11.93 18.34
N ASP A 196 -1.18 13.11 17.84
CA ASP A 196 -2.08 14.20 17.44
C ASP A 196 -2.72 13.98 16.06
N TRP A 197 -2.28 12.97 15.30
CA TRP A 197 -2.85 12.66 13.99
C TRP A 197 -4.16 11.86 14.15
N PRO A 198 -5.16 12.06 13.28
CA PRO A 198 -6.42 11.32 13.33
C PRO A 198 -6.20 9.80 13.11
N ALA A 199 -6.85 8.98 13.94
CA ALA A 199 -6.95 7.51 13.76
C ALA A 199 -8.33 7.06 13.25
N GLU A 200 -9.35 7.90 13.44
CA GLU A 200 -10.67 7.74 12.84
C GLU A 200 -10.64 8.31 11.43
N LEU A 201 -10.49 7.44 10.45
CA LEU A 201 -10.30 7.82 9.05
C LEU A 201 -11.63 7.73 8.28
N GLY A 202 -11.90 8.74 7.46
CA GLY A 202 -13.08 8.78 6.60
C GLY A 202 -12.75 8.56 5.12
N PRO A 203 -13.77 8.51 4.25
CA PRO A 203 -13.62 8.40 2.80
C PRO A 203 -12.66 9.43 2.18
N ASP A 204 -12.61 10.66 2.72
CA ASP A 204 -11.71 11.71 2.25
C ASP A 204 -10.22 11.36 2.40
N ALA A 205 -9.86 10.64 3.46
CA ALA A 205 -8.50 10.17 3.66
C ALA A 205 -8.13 9.12 2.60
N LEU A 206 -9.06 8.19 2.30
CA LEU A 206 -8.88 7.20 1.24
C LEU A 206 -8.80 7.85 -0.15
N ARG A 207 -9.64 8.86 -0.42
CA ARG A 207 -9.61 9.63 -1.66
C ARG A 207 -8.25 10.32 -1.85
N SER A 208 -7.74 10.95 -0.79
CA SER A 208 -6.41 11.57 -0.78
C SER A 208 -5.30 10.55 -1.00
N ALA A 209 -5.41 9.36 -0.40
CA ALA A 209 -4.46 8.26 -0.61
C ALA A 209 -4.48 7.74 -2.07
N LEU A 210 -5.65 7.63 -2.69
CA LEU A 210 -5.81 7.24 -4.10
C LEU A 210 -5.24 8.29 -5.07
N GLN A 211 -5.36 9.57 -4.76
CA GLN A 211 -4.70 10.63 -5.52
C GLN A 211 -3.17 10.57 -5.33
N LEU A 212 -2.73 10.36 -4.09
CA LEU A 212 -1.31 10.28 -3.74
C LEU A 212 -0.62 9.13 -4.48
N ILE A 213 -1.22 7.94 -4.49
CA ILE A 213 -0.66 6.79 -5.20
C ILE A 213 -0.65 7.01 -6.71
N LEU A 214 -1.69 7.60 -7.30
CA LEU A 214 -1.73 7.92 -8.73
C LEU A 214 -0.58 8.86 -9.11
N VAL A 215 -0.40 9.96 -8.38
CA VAL A 215 0.67 10.92 -8.62
C VAL A 215 2.05 10.29 -8.41
N ALA A 216 2.22 9.49 -7.35
CA ALA A 216 3.47 8.76 -7.10
C ALA A 216 3.82 7.80 -8.25
N CYS A 217 2.85 7.05 -8.78
CA CYS A 217 3.02 6.18 -9.95
C CYS A 217 3.43 6.97 -11.20
N LEU A 218 2.82 8.13 -11.46
CA LEU A 218 3.18 8.98 -12.60
C LEU A 218 4.61 9.51 -12.48
N ILE A 219 5.00 9.99 -11.30
CA ILE A 219 6.39 10.43 -11.04
C ILE A 219 7.35 9.25 -11.26
N ALA A 220 7.05 8.09 -10.69
CA ALA A 220 7.90 6.90 -10.83
C ALA A 220 8.06 6.47 -12.29
N LEU A 221 6.99 6.56 -13.09
CA LEU A 221 7.02 6.31 -14.53
C LEU A 221 7.91 7.31 -15.26
N CYS A 222 7.76 8.61 -14.99
CA CYS A 222 8.62 9.63 -15.59
C CYS A 222 10.10 9.41 -15.24
N VAL A 223 10.41 9.10 -13.98
CA VAL A 223 11.77 8.78 -13.53
C VAL A 223 12.29 7.51 -14.24
N GLY A 224 11.48 6.46 -14.30
CA GLY A 224 11.84 5.20 -14.94
C GLY A 224 12.13 5.37 -16.44
N LEU A 225 11.28 6.11 -17.16
CA LEU A 225 11.49 6.42 -18.58
C LEU A 225 12.74 7.25 -18.81
N ALA A 226 13.01 8.26 -17.97
CA ALA A 226 14.23 9.05 -18.06
C ALA A 226 15.49 8.17 -17.88
N LEU A 227 15.47 7.25 -16.91
CA LEU A 227 16.56 6.29 -16.69
C LEU A 227 16.73 5.34 -17.89
N ALA A 228 15.64 4.85 -18.46
CA ALA A 228 15.68 3.98 -19.63
C ALA A 228 16.24 4.69 -20.87
N LEU A 229 15.89 5.96 -21.09
CA LEU A 229 16.42 6.78 -22.17
C LEU A 229 17.91 7.04 -22.00
N LEU A 230 18.34 7.42 -20.79
CA LEU A 230 19.77 7.62 -20.48
C LEU A 230 20.58 6.35 -20.73
N ARG A 231 20.06 5.19 -20.33
CA ARG A 231 20.69 3.89 -20.61
C ARG A 231 20.82 3.63 -22.12
N GLY A 232 19.78 3.93 -22.88
CA GLY A 232 19.79 3.77 -24.35
C GLY A 232 20.75 4.73 -25.06
N LEU A 233 21.05 5.89 -24.48
CA LEU A 233 22.05 6.82 -25.01
C LEU A 233 23.50 6.43 -24.67
N LEU A 234 23.69 5.65 -23.61
CA LEU A 234 25.02 5.22 -23.11
C LEU A 234 25.45 3.82 -23.62
N ALA A 235 24.53 3.07 -24.23
CA ALA A 235 24.75 1.72 -24.77
C ALA A 235 25.02 1.76 -26.27
#